data_AF-A0A852FJT6-F1
#
_entry.id   AF-A0A852FJT6-F1
#
_cell.length_a   1.000
_cell.length_b   1.000
_cell.length_c   1.000
_cell.angle_alpha   90.00
_cell.angle_beta   90.00
_cell.angle_gamma   90.00
#
_symmetry.space_group_name_H-M   'P 1'
#
loop_
_entity.id
_entity.type
_entity.pdbx_description
1 polymer ?
#
loop_
_entity_poly.entity_id
_entity_poly.type
_entity_poly.pdbx_seq_one_letter_code
_entity_poly.pdbx_strand_id
1 'polypeptide(L)'
;AILGPPEVNVTSCPNCINVTIKLPASHFRDKGRLLSLIDIYEELDYDIILKSQDGEHKRPRQRTTEEVFSTVIEELYPSRNYCVSVGVTASLNRNSVPSPWKCVTADSEARQGYHEVAVAAAVCASVIIVAVLKCVHAAGFILLKFSLPQTLV
;
A
#
# COMPACT_ATOMS: atom_id res chain seq x y z
N ALA A 1 -2.17 -5.81 -37.22
CA ALA A 1 -3.31 -5.68 -36.27
C ALA A 1 -2.82 -4.92 -35.04
N ILE A 2 -3.63 -4.04 -34.48
CA ILE A 2 -3.29 -3.25 -33.28
C ILE A 2 -4.08 -3.83 -32.11
N LEU A 3 -3.41 -4.13 -31.00
CA LEU A 3 -4.07 -4.48 -29.74
C LEU A 3 -4.64 -3.20 -29.13
N GLY A 4 -5.96 -3.16 -28.95
CA GLY A 4 -6.65 -2.01 -28.35
C GLY A 4 -6.25 -1.78 -26.89
N PRO A 5 -6.70 -0.68 -26.28
CA PRO A 5 -6.46 -0.43 -24.87
C PRO A 5 -7.21 -1.44 -23.98
N PRO A 6 -6.59 -1.98 -22.93
CA PRO A 6 -7.31 -2.77 -21.94
C PRO A 6 -8.23 -1.89 -21.09
N GLU A 7 -9.27 -2.49 -20.53
CA GLU A 7 -10.07 -1.86 -19.48
C GLU A 7 -9.31 -1.99 -18.15
N VAL A 8 -9.00 -0.87 -17.51
CA VAL A 8 -8.29 -0.83 -16.23
C VAL A 8 -9.24 -0.36 -15.15
N ASN A 9 -9.17 -0.91 -13.95
CA ASN A 9 -9.77 -0.36 -12.74
C ASN A 9 -8.73 -0.30 -11.63
N VAL A 10 -8.80 0.71 -10.78
CA VAL A 10 -7.81 0.91 -9.71
C VAL A 10 -8.55 1.13 -8.40
N THR A 11 -8.19 0.37 -7.38
CA THR A 11 -8.69 0.54 -6.02
C THR A 11 -7.54 0.82 -5.07
N SER A 12 -7.83 1.58 -4.02
CA SER A 12 -6.84 1.92 -3.01
C SER A 12 -6.69 0.82 -1.96
N CYS A 13 -5.51 0.74 -1.36
CA CYS A 13 -5.24 -0.02 -0.15
C CYS A 13 -4.13 0.68 0.68
N PRO A 14 -3.92 0.31 1.95
CA PRO A 14 -2.94 0.99 2.78
C PRO A 14 -1.51 0.86 2.22
N ASN A 15 -0.89 1.97 1.86
CA ASN A 15 0.42 2.03 1.21
C ASN A 15 0.51 1.26 -0.13
N CYS A 16 -0.63 1.03 -0.80
CA CYS A 16 -0.67 0.30 -2.07
C CYS A 16 -1.85 0.71 -2.95
N ILE A 17 -1.85 0.23 -4.20
CA ILE A 17 -3.02 0.25 -5.08
C ILE A 17 -3.18 -1.11 -5.74
N ASN A 18 -4.42 -1.56 -5.91
CA ASN A 18 -4.75 -2.76 -6.67
C ASN A 18 -5.23 -2.35 -8.06
N VAL A 19 -4.58 -2.86 -9.09
CA VAL A 19 -4.89 -2.62 -10.49
C VAL A 19 -5.54 -3.87 -11.05
N THR A 20 -6.83 -3.79 -11.38
CA THR A 20 -7.55 -4.82 -12.11
C THR A 20 -7.51 -4.50 -13.60
N ILE A 21 -7.13 -5.46 -14.42
CA ILE A 21 -6.99 -5.32 -15.86
C ILE A 21 -7.90 -6.34 -16.53
N LYS A 22 -8.67 -5.88 -17.52
CA LYS A 22 -9.44 -6.72 -18.43
C LYS A 22 -8.93 -6.52 -19.85
N LEU A 23 -8.58 -7.63 -20.49
CA LEU A 23 -8.03 -7.64 -21.84
C LEU A 23 -9.02 -7.05 -22.85
N PRO A 24 -8.52 -6.39 -23.91
CA PRO A 24 -9.36 -5.84 -24.96
C PRO A 24 -10.13 -6.95 -25.67
N ALA A 25 -11.40 -6.70 -25.97
CA ALA A 25 -12.22 -7.64 -26.72
C ALA A 25 -11.65 -7.83 -28.14
N SER A 26 -11.55 -9.08 -28.56
CA SER A 26 -11.21 -9.43 -29.94
C SER A 26 -12.48 -9.38 -30.81
N HIS A 27 -12.32 -8.99 -32.07
CA HIS A 27 -13.37 -9.06 -33.10
C HIS A 27 -13.24 -10.30 -33.99
N PHE A 28 -12.22 -11.14 -33.75
CA PHE A 28 -11.93 -12.30 -34.57
C PHE A 28 -12.88 -13.45 -34.22
N ARG A 29 -13.45 -14.07 -35.26
CA ARG A 29 -14.33 -15.23 -35.14
C ARG A 29 -13.75 -16.41 -35.90
N ASP A 30 -13.71 -17.57 -35.25
CA ASP A 30 -13.43 -18.85 -35.89
C ASP A 30 -14.65 -19.77 -35.76
N LYS A 31 -15.09 -20.34 -36.89
CA LYS A 31 -16.27 -21.24 -36.97
C LYS A 31 -17.52 -20.68 -36.26
N GLY A 32 -17.72 -19.37 -36.31
CA GLY A 32 -18.86 -18.69 -35.69
C GLY A 32 -18.68 -18.33 -34.21
N ARG A 33 -17.64 -18.82 -33.53
CA ARG A 33 -17.28 -18.48 -32.15
C ARG A 33 -16.37 -17.27 -32.12
N LEU A 34 -16.67 -16.29 -31.26
CA LEU A 34 -15.76 -15.17 -30.98
C LEU A 34 -14.59 -15.70 -30.16
N LEU A 35 -13.36 -15.48 -30.64
CA LEU A 35 -12.14 -15.87 -29.94
C LEU A 35 -11.65 -14.72 -29.08
N SER A 36 -11.23 -15.03 -27.86
CA SER A 36 -10.54 -14.05 -27.01
C SER A 36 -9.10 -13.83 -27.47
N LEU A 37 -8.42 -12.85 -26.88
CA LEU A 37 -6.99 -12.67 -27.16
C LEU A 37 -6.14 -13.83 -26.63
N ILE A 38 -6.58 -14.48 -25.55
CA ILE A 38 -5.92 -15.68 -25.02
C ILE A 38 -6.08 -16.84 -26.02
N ASP A 39 -7.26 -17.04 -26.60
CA ASP A 39 -7.48 -18.08 -27.63
C ASP A 39 -6.57 -17.87 -28.86
N ILE A 40 -6.19 -16.63 -29.16
CA ILE A 40 -5.42 -16.26 -30.36
C ILE A 40 -3.91 -16.30 -30.10
N TYR A 41 -3.47 -15.83 -28.94
CA TYR A 41 -2.04 -15.64 -28.63
C TYR A 41 -1.48 -16.58 -27.57
N GLU A 42 -2.34 -17.36 -26.89
CA GLU A 42 -2.07 -18.25 -25.75
C GLU A 42 -1.59 -17.51 -24.49
N GLU A 43 -0.68 -16.55 -24.63
CA GLU A 43 -0.10 -15.75 -23.56
C GLU A 43 0.10 -14.30 -24.03
N LEU A 44 -0.21 -13.34 -23.14
CA LEU A 44 0.07 -11.92 -23.38
C LEU A 44 1.00 -11.36 -22.32
N ASP A 45 1.87 -10.45 -22.75
CA ASP A 45 2.68 -9.60 -21.90
C ASP A 45 1.89 -8.32 -21.56
N TYR A 46 1.97 -7.84 -20.33
CA TYR A 46 1.50 -6.50 -19.97
C TYR A 46 2.61 -5.69 -19.29
N ASP A 47 2.55 -4.38 -19.47
CA ASP A 47 3.36 -3.44 -18.73
C ASP A 47 2.54 -2.30 -18.15
N ILE A 48 2.93 -1.89 -16.95
CA ILE A 48 2.24 -0.86 -16.19
C ILE A 48 3.15 0.34 -16.06
N ILE A 49 2.64 1.51 -16.45
CA ILE A 49 3.29 2.79 -16.20
C ILE A 49 2.59 3.44 -15.01
N LEU A 50 3.35 3.62 -13.93
CA LEU A 50 2.90 4.30 -12.73
C LEU A 50 3.38 5.76 -12.78
N LYS A 51 2.47 6.70 -12.61
CA LYS A 51 2.76 8.13 -12.56
C LYS A 51 2.48 8.68 -11.17
N SER A 52 3.45 9.34 -10.58
CA SER A 52 3.33 10.10 -9.33
C SER A 52 3.87 11.53 -9.52
N GLN A 53 3.95 12.31 -8.45
CA GLN A 53 4.62 13.61 -8.45
C GLN A 53 6.12 13.49 -8.76
N ASP A 54 6.73 12.33 -8.48
CA ASP A 54 8.16 12.08 -8.65
C ASP A 54 8.51 11.70 -10.11
N GLY A 55 7.48 11.50 -10.95
CA GLY A 55 7.62 11.19 -12.37
C GLY A 55 6.85 9.93 -12.79
N GLU A 56 7.22 9.41 -13.95
CA GLU A 56 6.67 8.18 -14.52
C GLU A 56 7.68 7.04 -14.36
N HIS A 57 7.21 5.92 -13.83
CA HIS A 57 8.00 4.72 -13.61
C HIS A 57 7.35 3.53 -14.30
N LYS A 58 8.08 2.90 -15.22
CA LYS A 58 7.65 1.68 -15.89
C LYS A 58 7.94 0.49 -15.00
N ARG A 59 6.91 -0.27 -14.66
CA ARG A 59 7.05 -1.53 -13.92
C ARG A 59 7.60 -2.63 -14.82
N PRO A 60 8.23 -3.68 -14.24
CA PRO A 60 8.66 -4.84 -14.99
C PRO A 60 7.50 -5.44 -15.79
N ARG A 61 7.82 -5.92 -16.99
CA ARG A 61 6.86 -6.62 -17.83
C ARG A 61 6.48 -7.95 -17.17
N GLN A 62 5.18 -8.24 -17.17
CA GLN A 62 4.62 -9.48 -16.62
C GLN A 62 3.78 -10.19 -17.69
N ARG A 63 3.46 -11.46 -17.46
CA ARG A 63 2.66 -12.29 -18.37
C ARG A 63 1.33 -12.67 -17.77
N THR A 64 0.36 -12.92 -18.62
CA THR A 64 -0.98 -13.37 -18.24
C THR A 64 -1.54 -14.33 -19.29
N THR A 65 -2.31 -15.30 -18.79
CA THR A 65 -3.17 -16.20 -19.58
C THR A 65 -4.66 -16.00 -19.23
N GLU A 66 -4.98 -14.99 -18.42
CA GLU A 66 -6.32 -14.68 -17.95
C GLU A 66 -6.89 -13.45 -18.66
N GLU A 67 -8.18 -13.49 -18.99
CA GLU A 67 -8.87 -12.33 -19.59
C GLU A 67 -9.05 -11.17 -18.63
N VAL A 68 -9.26 -11.47 -17.33
CA VAL A 68 -9.40 -10.50 -16.26
C VAL A 68 -8.50 -10.93 -15.12
N PHE A 69 -7.56 -10.06 -14.74
CA PHE A 69 -6.57 -10.34 -13.71
C PHE A 69 -6.28 -9.08 -12.90
N SER A 70 -5.64 -9.24 -11.75
CA SER A 70 -5.29 -8.11 -10.87
C SER A 70 -3.86 -8.21 -10.38
N THR A 71 -3.22 -7.07 -10.18
CA THR A 71 -1.89 -6.96 -9.57
C THR A 71 -1.86 -5.83 -8.55
N VAL A 72 -1.14 -6.05 -7.46
CA VAL A 72 -0.99 -5.05 -6.39
C VAL A 72 0.35 -4.37 -6.54
N ILE A 73 0.31 -3.03 -6.53
CA ILE A 73 1.51 -2.19 -6.48
C ILE A 73 1.69 -1.73 -5.05
N GLU A 74 2.63 -2.35 -4.36
CA GLU A 74 2.95 -2.11 -2.96
C GLU A 74 4.01 -1.01 -2.78
N GLU A 75 4.36 -0.75 -1.51
CA GLU A 75 5.42 0.18 -1.09
C GLU A 75 5.22 1.61 -1.63
N LEU A 76 3.96 2.01 -1.76
CA LEU A 76 3.60 3.37 -2.16
C LEU A 76 3.56 4.28 -0.94
N TYR A 77 3.92 5.54 -1.15
CA TYR A 77 3.78 6.54 -0.11
C TYR A 77 2.29 6.78 0.19
N PRO A 78 1.87 6.71 1.46
CA PRO A 78 0.48 6.91 1.84
C PRO A 78 0.00 8.31 1.49
N SER A 79 -1.31 8.43 1.27
CA SER A 79 -2.00 9.70 0.98
C SER A 79 -1.46 10.44 -0.25
N ARG A 80 -0.78 9.74 -1.16
CA ARG A 80 -0.33 10.30 -2.46
C ARG A 80 -1.22 9.84 -3.60
N ASN A 81 -1.38 10.72 -4.58
CA ASN A 81 -2.07 10.43 -5.83
C ASN A 81 -1.15 9.66 -6.77
N TYR A 82 -1.65 8.54 -7.27
CA TYR A 82 -1.01 7.70 -8.26
C TYR A 82 -1.94 7.53 -9.46
N CYS A 83 -1.39 7.63 -10.66
CA CYS A 83 -2.09 7.33 -11.89
C CYS A 83 -1.44 6.14 -12.59
N VAL A 84 -2.26 5.29 -13.21
CA VAL A 84 -1.83 4.06 -13.86
C VAL A 84 -2.31 4.05 -15.31
N SER A 85 -1.43 3.63 -16.22
CA SER A 85 -1.75 3.25 -17.60
C SER A 85 -1.14 1.89 -17.90
N VAL A 86 -1.88 1.03 -18.61
CA VAL A 86 -1.47 -0.35 -18.90
C VAL A 86 -1.40 -0.57 -20.41
N GLY A 87 -0.28 -1.09 -20.88
CA GLY A 87 -0.10 -1.60 -22.24
C GLY A 87 -0.13 -3.12 -22.26
N VAL A 88 -0.69 -3.71 -23.31
CA VAL A 88 -0.75 -5.17 -23.51
C VAL A 88 -0.15 -5.52 -24.86
N THR A 89 0.78 -6.47 -24.88
CA THR A 89 1.44 -6.97 -26.08
C THR A 89 1.41 -8.49 -26.14
N ALA A 90 1.61 -9.07 -27.31
CA ALA A 90 1.82 -10.50 -27.48
C ALA A 90 3.19 -10.75 -28.14
N SER A 91 3.73 -11.96 -27.98
CA SER A 91 5.01 -12.36 -28.60
C SER A 91 5.03 -12.10 -30.11
N LEU A 92 3.91 -12.40 -30.79
CA LEU A 92 3.72 -12.21 -32.23
C LEU A 92 3.15 -10.83 -32.61
N ASN A 93 2.72 -10.01 -31.64
CA ASN A 93 2.16 -8.69 -31.90
C ASN A 93 2.49 -7.67 -30.79
N ARG A 94 3.49 -6.82 -31.06
CA ARG A 94 3.92 -5.76 -30.14
C ARG A 94 3.22 -4.42 -30.36
N ASN A 95 2.33 -4.33 -31.34
CA ASN A 95 1.61 -3.09 -31.65
C ASN A 95 0.42 -2.96 -30.70
N SER A 96 0.51 -2.04 -29.75
CA SER A 96 -0.50 -1.83 -28.71
C SER A 96 -0.81 -0.36 -28.49
N VAL A 97 -2.03 -0.10 -28.04
CA VAL A 97 -2.45 1.21 -27.54
C VAL A 97 -2.62 1.10 -26.03
N PRO A 98 -1.89 1.89 -25.21
CA PRO A 98 -2.05 1.87 -23.76
C PRO A 98 -3.45 2.33 -23.32
N SER A 99 -3.88 1.89 -22.14
CA SER A 99 -5.13 2.37 -21.54
C SER A 99 -5.06 3.86 -21.21
N PRO A 100 -6.21 4.56 -21.19
CA PRO A 100 -6.29 5.87 -20.56
C PRO A 100 -5.81 5.82 -19.11
N TRP A 101 -5.27 6.95 -18.62
CA TRP A 101 -4.84 7.08 -17.24
C TRP A 101 -6.02 6.95 -16.28
N LYS A 102 -5.86 6.11 -15.25
CA LYS A 102 -6.76 6.08 -14.08
C LYS A 102 -6.01 6.40 -12.82
N CYS A 103 -6.56 7.28 -12.00
CA CYS A 103 -5.90 7.81 -10.82
C CYS A 103 -6.66 7.47 -9.54
N VAL A 104 -5.91 7.23 -8.45
CA VAL A 104 -6.44 7.03 -7.10
C VAL A 104 -5.44 7.59 -6.08
N THR A 105 -5.91 7.92 -4.89
CA THR A 105 -5.04 8.25 -3.75
C THR A 105 -4.77 6.98 -2.97
N ALA A 106 -3.50 6.64 -2.72
CA ALA A 106 -3.15 5.49 -1.87
C ALA A 106 -3.59 5.74 -0.43
N ASP A 107 -4.22 4.73 0.20
CA ASP A 107 -4.73 4.89 1.55
C ASP A 107 -3.58 4.92 2.55
N SER A 108 -3.80 5.59 3.67
CA SER A 108 -2.91 5.54 4.82
C SER A 108 -3.42 4.51 5.82
N GLU A 109 -2.52 3.72 6.42
CA GLU A 109 -2.88 2.97 7.62
C GLU A 109 -3.34 3.95 8.70
N ALA A 110 -4.56 3.76 9.22
CA ALA A 110 -4.97 4.44 10.43
C ALA A 110 -3.99 4.06 11.54
N ARG A 111 -3.33 5.04 12.18
CA ARG A 111 -2.37 4.85 13.29
C ARG A 111 -3.04 4.34 14.58
N GLN A 112 -4.09 3.53 14.48
CA GLN A 112 -4.90 3.07 15.60
C GLN A 112 -4.04 2.33 16.64
N GLY A 113 -3.07 1.52 16.20
CA GLY A 113 -2.19 0.76 17.10
C GLY A 113 -1.20 1.61 17.90
N TYR A 114 -0.77 2.77 17.38
CA TYR A 114 0.17 3.64 18.11
C TYR A 114 -0.49 4.32 19.31
N HIS A 115 -1.78 4.62 19.20
CA HIS A 115 -2.53 5.21 20.29
C HIS A 115 -2.69 4.23 21.45
N GLU A 116 -3.06 2.99 21.16
CA GLU A 116 -3.22 1.93 22.17
C GLU A 116 -1.91 1.62 22.91
N VAL A 117 -0.80 1.52 22.18
CA VAL A 117 0.53 1.29 22.78
C VAL A 117 0.95 2.47 23.65
N ALA A 118 0.71 3.71 23.21
CA ALA A 118 1.03 4.90 23.99
C ALA A 118 0.21 5.00 25.28
N VAL A 119 -1.09 4.69 25.22
CA VAL A 119 -1.98 4.68 26.38
C VAL A 119 -1.54 3.59 27.37
N ALA A 120 -1.28 2.38 26.90
CA ALA A 120 -0.80 1.28 27.74
C ALA A 120 0.53 1.63 28.43
N ALA A 121 1.49 2.23 27.70
CA ALA A 121 2.77 2.65 28.26
C ALA A 121 2.61 3.73 29.34
N ALA A 122 1.74 4.72 29.10
CA ALA A 122 1.46 5.79 30.07
C ALA A 122 0.84 5.23 31.36
N VAL A 123 -0.12 4.30 31.25
CA VAL A 123 -0.74 3.64 32.40
C VAL A 123 0.32 2.85 33.18
N CYS A 124 1.12 2.01 32.51
CA CYS A 124 2.18 1.25 33.17
C CYS A 124 3.18 2.15 33.90
N ALA A 125 3.64 3.24 33.26
CA ALA A 125 4.55 4.20 33.88
C ALA A 125 3.94 4.83 35.15
N SER A 126 2.66 5.20 35.11
CA SER A 126 1.97 5.79 36.26
C SER A 126 1.90 4.83 37.46
N VAL A 127 1.63 3.54 37.22
CA VAL A 127 1.58 2.51 38.26
C VAL A 127 2.94 2.32 38.90
N ILE A 128 4.02 2.30 38.10
CA ILE A 128 5.39 2.20 38.61
C ILE A 128 5.75 3.40 39.48
N ILE A 129 5.42 4.61 39.04
CA ILE A 129 5.67 5.84 39.82
C ILE A 129 4.96 5.78 41.17
N VAL A 130 3.68 5.39 41.18
CA VAL A 130 2.91 5.26 42.43
C VAL A 130 3.53 4.20 43.35
N ALA A 131 3.92 3.04 42.81
CA ALA A 131 4.58 1.99 43.59
C ALA A 131 5.90 2.46 44.21
N VAL A 132 6.75 3.15 43.44
CA VAL A 132 8.01 3.73 43.93
C VAL A 132 7.75 4.75 45.03
N LEU A 133 6.80 5.67 44.83
CA LEU A 133 6.45 6.67 45.85
C LEU A 133 5.96 6.03 47.15
N LYS A 134 5.17 4.94 47.07
CA LYS A 134 4.73 4.18 48.23
C LYS A 134 5.90 3.48 48.94
N CYS A 135 6.83 2.88 48.20
CA CYS A 135 8.03 2.27 48.76
C CYS A 135 8.92 3.30 49.47
N VAL A 136 9.17 4.46 48.84
CA VAL A 136 9.96 5.56 49.41
C VAL A 136 9.32 6.12 50.68
N HIS A 137 7.98 6.26 50.69
CA HIS A 137 7.24 6.68 51.88
C HIS A 137 7.32 5.65 53.01
N ALA A 138 7.12 4.35 52.71
CA ALA A 138 7.19 3.28 53.71
C ALA A 138 8.60 3.10 54.29
N ALA A 139 9.63 3.29 53.47
CA ALA A 139 11.03 3.25 53.91
C ALA A 139 11.49 4.52 54.65
N GLY A 140 10.62 5.51 54.84
CA GLY A 140 10.91 6.71 55.65
C GLY A 140 11.83 7.74 54.99
N PHE A 141 12.17 7.59 53.71
CA PHE A 141 13.10 8.47 52.99
C PHE A 141 12.55 9.88 52.71
N ILE A 142 11.26 10.14 52.96
CA ILE A 142 10.63 11.45 52.74
C ILE A 142 10.87 12.42 53.92
N LEU A 143 11.30 11.92 55.08
CA LEU A 143 11.85 12.75 56.15
C LEU A 143 13.36 12.52 56.27
N LEU A 144 14.15 13.08 55.34
CA LEU A 144 15.51 13.46 55.70
C LEU A 144 15.37 14.61 56.72
N LYS A 145 15.26 14.26 58.00
CA LYS A 145 15.30 15.21 59.12
C LYS A 145 16.57 16.03 58.93
N PHE A 146 16.42 17.28 58.49
CA PHE A 146 17.47 18.28 58.66
C PHE A 146 17.63 18.50 60.16
N SER A 147 18.53 17.76 60.79
CA SER A 147 18.96 18.02 62.15
C SER A 147 19.82 19.28 62.13
N LEU A 148 19.20 20.42 62.45
CA LEU A 148 19.92 21.66 62.77
C LEU A 148 20.78 21.41 64.03
N PRO A 149 22.06 21.82 64.04
CA PRO A 149 22.94 21.60 65.18
C PRO A 149 22.48 22.42 66.40
N GLN A 150 22.34 21.77 67.55
CA GLN A 150 21.92 22.37 68.83
C GLN A 150 23.10 23.00 69.61
N THR A 151 23.92 23.85 69.00
CA THR A 151 24.98 24.54 69.77
C THR A 151 24.94 26.06 69.57
N LEU A 152 23.99 26.67 70.28
CA LEU A 152 24.11 28.01 70.87
C LEU A 152 23.65 27.88 72.33
N VAL A 153 24.56 27.51 73.22
CA VAL A 153 24.86 28.01 74.58
C VAL A 153 26.11 27.28 75.06
#